data_AF-A0AA42E350-F1
#
_entry.id   AF-A0AA42E350-F1
#
_cell.length_a   1.000
_cell.length_b   1.000
_cell.length_c   1.000
_cell.angle_alpha   90.00
_cell.angle_beta   90.00
_cell.angle_gamma   90.00
#
_symmetry.space_group_name_H-M   'P 1'
#
loop_
_entity.id
_entity.type
_entity.pdbx_description
1 polymer ?
#
loop_
_entity_poly.entity_id
_entity_poly.type
_entity_poly.pdbx_seq_one_letter_code
_entity_poly.pdbx_strand_id
1 'polypeptide(L)'
;MWRVLHTVVKIAVASLIVGTILAHFGITLDALIGELGVSPEQVAQSVRRAAAVVLPNLLLGAVIIVPIWALIVILRPPGQSSE
;
A
#
# COMPACT_ATOMS: atom_id res chain seq x y z
N MET A 1 10.04 13.97 6.41
CA MET A 1 8.84 13.10 6.44
C MET A 1 7.97 13.20 5.18
N TRP A 2 7.56 14.40 4.74
CA TRP A 2 6.65 14.60 3.58
C TRP A 2 7.12 13.95 2.26
N ARG A 3 8.41 14.05 1.94
CA ARG A 3 8.99 13.43 0.73
C ARG A 3 8.88 11.89 0.76
N VAL A 4 9.10 11.26 1.91
CA VAL A 4 9.02 9.80 2.05
C VAL A 4 7.59 9.32 1.84
N LEU A 5 6.60 10.00 2.46
CA LEU A 5 5.19 9.66 2.27
C LEU A 5 4.78 9.77 0.79
N HIS A 6 5.19 10.84 0.11
CA HIS A 6 4.90 11.01 -1.31
C HIS A 6 5.56 9.92 -2.18
N THR A 7 6.79 9.54 -1.87
CA THR A 7 7.48 8.43 -2.56
C THR A 7 6.78 7.10 -2.31
N VAL A 8 6.38 6.81 -1.06
CA VAL A 8 5.64 5.58 -0.70
C VAL A 8 4.31 5.53 -1.45
N VAL A 9 3.56 6.63 -1.51
CA VAL A 9 2.30 6.71 -2.26
C VAL A 9 2.52 6.44 -3.74
N LYS A 10 3.53 7.07 -4.36
CA LYS A 10 3.88 6.81 -5.78
C LYS A 10 4.23 5.34 -6.02
N ILE A 11 5.04 4.75 -5.15
CA ILE A 11 5.40 3.33 -5.24
C ILE A 11 4.16 2.45 -5.11
N ALA A 12 3.28 2.73 -4.13
CA ALA A 12 2.05 1.96 -3.94
C ALA A 12 1.15 2.01 -5.18
N VAL A 13 0.97 3.20 -5.77
CA VAL A 13 0.18 3.37 -7.01
C VAL A 13 0.82 2.63 -8.18
N ALA A 14 2.12 2.79 -8.39
CA ALA A 14 2.84 2.11 -9.48
C ALA A 14 2.75 0.58 -9.33
N SER A 15 2.98 0.05 -8.13
CA SER A 15 2.84 -1.38 -7.83
C SER A 15 1.42 -1.89 -8.03
N LEU A 16 0.39 -1.10 -7.71
CA LEU A 16 -1.00 -1.47 -7.94
C LEU A 16 -1.33 -1.56 -9.44
N ILE A 17 -0.84 -0.60 -10.23
CA ILE A 17 -1.00 -0.60 -11.69
C ILE A 17 -0.31 -1.84 -12.26
N VAL A 18 0.96 -2.07 -11.93
CA VAL A 18 1.72 -3.23 -12.40
C VAL A 18 1.06 -4.54 -11.99
N GLY A 19 0.64 -4.67 -10.73
CA GLY A 19 -0.04 -5.87 -10.23
C GLY A 19 -1.37 -6.14 -10.94
N THR A 20 -2.13 -5.09 -11.24
CA THR A 20 -3.40 -5.20 -12.00
C THR A 20 -3.16 -5.65 -13.43
N ILE A 21 -2.12 -5.12 -14.08
CA ILE A 21 -1.71 -5.53 -15.43
C ILE A 21 -1.25 -7.00 -15.42
N LEU A 22 -0.39 -7.40 -14.48
CA LEU A 22 0.04 -8.80 -14.34
C LEU A 22 -1.12 -9.75 -14.12
N ALA A 23 -2.05 -9.39 -13.23
CA ALA A 23 -3.26 -10.17 -12.96
C ALA A 23 -4.13 -10.32 -14.22
N HIS A 24 -4.20 -9.28 -15.06
CA HIS A 24 -4.89 -9.35 -16.34
C HIS A 24 -4.27 -10.36 -17.32
N PHE A 25 -2.95 -10.56 -17.27
CA PHE A 25 -2.23 -11.57 -18.06
C PHE A 25 -2.24 -12.97 -17.42
N GLY A 26 -2.99 -13.19 -16.34
CA GLY A 26 -3.03 -14.47 -15.62
C GLY A 26 -1.82 -14.73 -14.73
N ILE A 27 -0.92 -13.76 -14.59
CA ILE A 27 0.21 -13.83 -13.66
C ILE A 27 -0.33 -13.42 -12.29
N THR A 28 -0.81 -14.42 -11.54
CA THR A 28 -1.32 -14.24 -10.18
C THR A 28 -0.27 -14.63 -9.14
N LEU A 29 -0.47 -14.14 -7.91
CA LEU A 29 0.39 -14.50 -6.79
C LEU A 29 0.39 -16.02 -6.56
N ASP A 30 -0.77 -16.67 -6.73
CA ASP A 30 -0.93 -18.12 -6.55
C ASP A 30 -0.13 -18.91 -7.60
N ALA A 31 -0.14 -18.46 -8.85
CA ALA A 31 0.67 -19.07 -9.92
C ALA A 31 2.17 -18.95 -9.60
N LEU A 32 2.62 -17.76 -9.19
CA LEU A 32 4.01 -17.52 -8.84
C LEU A 32 4.45 -18.33 -7.62
N ILE A 33 3.62 -18.40 -6.58
CA ILE A 33 3.89 -19.18 -5.36
C ILE A 33 3.94 -20.68 -5.66
N GLY A 34 3.04 -21.17 -6.51
CA GLY A 34 3.05 -22.55 -6.98
C GLY A 34 4.31 -22.91 -7.76
N GLU A 35 4.81 -22.01 -8.61
CA GLU A 35 6.09 -22.17 -9.32
C GLU A 35 7.30 -22.20 -8.37
N LEU A 36 7.24 -21.47 -7.25
CA LEU A 36 8.28 -21.46 -6.22
C LEU A 36 8.27 -22.73 -5.34
N GLY A 37 7.35 -23.67 -5.57
CA GLY A 37 7.22 -24.91 -4.79
C GLY A 37 6.65 -24.69 -3.38
N VAL A 38 6.08 -23.52 -3.13
CA VAL A 38 5.47 -23.18 -1.84
C VAL A 38 3.97 -23.44 -1.93
N SER A 39 3.38 -24.02 -0.87
CA SER A 39 1.92 -24.22 -0.83
C SER A 39 1.19 -22.88 -0.72
N PRO A 40 0.28 -22.56 -1.66
CA PRO A 40 -0.52 -21.34 -1.63
C PRO A 40 -1.29 -21.17 -0.32
N GLU A 41 -1.77 -22.27 0.27
CA GLU A 41 -2.52 -22.29 1.51
C GLU A 41 -1.68 -21.77 2.69
N GLN A 42 -0.40 -22.14 2.75
CA GLN A 42 0.52 -21.70 3.79
C GLN A 42 0.81 -20.19 3.70
N VAL A 43 0.95 -19.67 2.47
CA VAL A 43 1.16 -18.23 2.25
C VAL A 43 -0.10 -17.45 2.59
N ALA A 44 -1.27 -17.90 2.13
CA ALA A 44 -2.54 -17.27 2.43
C ALA A 44 -2.82 -17.23 3.95
N GLN A 45 -2.51 -18.31 4.67
CA GLN A 45 -2.65 -18.35 6.13
C GLN A 45 -1.68 -17.37 6.82
N SER A 46 -0.46 -17.26 6.33
CA SER A 46 0.55 -16.33 6.84
C SER A 46 0.14 -14.87 6.61
N VAL A 47 -0.35 -14.55 5.41
CA VAL A 47 -0.89 -13.22 5.07
C VAL A 47 -2.09 -12.88 5.94
N ARG A 48 -3.05 -13.80 6.10
CA ARG A 48 -4.22 -13.60 6.96
C ARG A 48 -3.82 -13.34 8.42
N ARG A 49 -2.85 -14.10 8.94
CA ARG A 49 -2.33 -13.89 10.31
C ARG A 49 -1.63 -12.53 10.44
N ALA A 50 -0.80 -12.15 9.48
CA ALA A 50 -0.14 -10.85 9.48
C ALA A 50 -1.17 -9.70 9.39
N ALA A 51 -2.17 -9.82 8.51
CA ALA A 51 -3.24 -8.85 8.38
C ALA A 51 -4.05 -8.73 9.68
N ALA A 52 -4.40 -9.83 10.34
CA ALA A 52 -5.13 -9.80 11.60
C ALA A 52 -4.38 -9.05 12.72
N VAL A 53 -3.04 -9.02 12.67
CA VAL A 53 -2.19 -8.30 13.63
C VAL A 53 -2.01 -6.83 13.23
N VAL A 54 -1.75 -6.57 11.95
CA VAL A 54 -1.35 -5.23 11.48
C VAL A 54 -2.56 -4.35 11.18
N LEU A 55 -3.59 -4.90 10.55
CA LEU A 55 -4.76 -4.16 10.06
C LEU A 55 -5.47 -3.33 11.15
N PRO A 56 -5.79 -3.85 12.36
CA PRO A 56 -6.48 -3.03 13.37
C PRO A 56 -5.63 -1.84 13.84
N ASN A 57 -4.32 -2.06 14.02
CA ASN A 57 -3.40 -1.01 14.44
C ASN A 57 -3.18 0.04 13.32
N LEU A 58 -3.10 -0.42 12.07
CA LEU A 58 -2.99 0.44 10.90
C LEU A 58 -4.24 1.32 10.74
N LEU A 59 -5.43 0.75 10.91
CA LEU A 59 -6.69 1.49 10.86
C LEU A 59 -6.78 2.53 11.98
N LEU A 60 -6.40 2.16 13.22
CA LEU A 60 -6.34 3.10 14.34
C LEU A 60 -5.38 4.27 14.05
N GLY A 61 -4.20 3.98 13.50
CA GLY A 61 -3.27 5.02 13.05
C GLY A 61 -3.85 5.87 11.93
N ALA A 62 -4.52 5.27 10.94
CA ALA A 62 -5.11 5.99 9.82
C ALA A 62 -6.21 6.96 10.26
N VAL A 63 -7.07 6.57 11.21
CA VAL A 63 -8.13 7.42 11.78
C VAL A 63 -7.56 8.72 12.38
N ILE A 64 -6.33 8.70 12.89
CA ILE A 64 -5.67 9.88 13.47
C ILE A 64 -4.81 10.62 12.43
N ILE A 65 -3.96 9.90 11.70
CA ILE A 65 -2.94 10.50 10.83
C ILE A 65 -3.57 11.10 9.56
N VAL A 66 -4.55 10.43 8.95
CA VAL A 66 -5.20 10.89 7.71
C VAL A 66 -5.87 12.26 7.87
N PRO A 67 -6.71 12.52 8.89
CA PRO A 67 -7.31 13.84 9.06
C PRO A 67 -6.29 14.92 9.40
N ILE A 68 -5.25 14.62 10.18
CA ILE A 68 -4.16 15.58 10.43
C ILE A 68 -3.46 15.96 9.13
N TRP A 69 -3.12 14.96 8.31
CA TRP A 69 -2.52 15.18 7.00
C TRP A 69 -3.45 15.99 6.08
N ALA A 70 -4.74 15.66 6.05
CA ALA A 70 -5.73 16.37 5.23
C ALA A 70 -5.86 17.83 5.66
N LEU A 71 -5.89 18.10 6.97
CA LEU A 71 -5.87 19.46 7.51
C LEU A 71 -4.60 20.20 7.09
N ILE A 72 -3.43 19.57 7.19
CA ILE A 72 -2.17 20.18 6.73
C ILE A 72 -2.25 20.50 5.24
N VAL A 73 -2.77 19.60 4.40
CA VAL A 73 -2.91 19.83 2.95
C VAL A 73 -3.88 20.98 2.64
N ILE A 74 -5.05 20.98 3.27
CA ILE A 74 -6.11 21.96 3.05
C ILE A 74 -5.70 23.34 3.58
N LEU A 75 -5.04 23.39 4.73
CA LEU A 75 -4.61 24.62 5.37
C LEU A 75 -3.23 25.10 4.89
N ARG A 76 -2.50 24.31 4.11
CA ARG A 76 -1.25 24.76 3.50
C ARG A 76 -1.60 25.84 2.49
N PRO A 77 -1.25 27.12 2.75
CA PRO A 77 -1.50 28.17 1.79
C PRO A 77 -0.77 27.82 0.49
N PRO A 78 -1.40 27.97 -0.69
CA PRO A 78 -0.68 27.86 -1.94
C PRO A 78 0.33 29.01 -2.02
N GLY A 79 1.58 28.72 -1.69
CA GLY A 79 2.70 29.64 -1.83
C GLY A 79 4.01 28.89 -1.66
N GLN A 80 4.99 28.92 -2.56
CA GLN A 80 5.18 29.72 -3.76
C GLN A 80 5.92 28.81 -4.75
N SER A 81 5.46 28.76 -6.00
CA SER A 81 6.33 28.42 -7.12
C SER A 81 7.36 29.55 -7.19
N SER A 82 8.53 29.35 -6.58
CA SER A 82 9.71 30.11 -6.99
C SER A 82 10.31 29.33 -8.16
N GLU A 83 10.18 29.95 -9.33
CA GLU A 83 11.00 29.71 -10.53
C GLU A 83 12.48 29.50 -10.21
#